data_AF-A0AAD7LZ49-F1
#
_entry.id   AF-A0AAD7LZ49-F1
#
_cell.length_a   1.000
_cell.length_b   1.000
_cell.length_c   1.000
_cell.angle_alpha   90.00
_cell.angle_beta   90.00
_cell.angle_gamma   90.00
#
_symmetry.space_group_name_H-M   'P 1'
#
loop_
_entity.id
_entity.type
_entity.pdbx_description
1 polymer ?
#
loop_
_entity_poly.entity_id
_entity_poly.type
_entity_poly.pdbx_seq_one_letter_code
_entity_poly.pdbx_strand_id
1 'polypeptide(L)'
;MDLPREINNYIKESIDDALGLPVSSRTLELKLRASEESQRRLRSQHLLLISKLKEKDEVIEGAKAEAAMNAQALKKFVEENQKLASECANLLSQCHKWERECSLYDHDREALMDFGNEADERAKEAEIRVHDLEEELGKLLEELQYYKSGYDMRSIDSSFEGTTMEESSLDSVLAMVTGNDVASAHAFLEANSGHDSCQNFLTLWKCLKPSTRKVLSLIAEVKTLEKDKEHLRINLHKAEEEVKLLFEENNILDEENKRLMRKYHKERKHPDSGGKHNSSGSAKSNKRKSSPKMSSPVGRKIDFNDVDSARRPLSPLQCNSPESRMQKK
;
A
#
# COMPACT_ATOMS: atom_id res chain seq x y z
N MET A 1 34.18 -23.36 -106.19
CA MET A 1 34.64 -22.01 -105.83
C MET A 1 36.08 -22.17 -105.41
N ASP A 2 37.01 -21.90 -106.32
CA ASP A 2 38.43 -22.10 -106.04
C ASP A 2 38.91 -21.01 -105.09
N LEU A 3 39.53 -21.44 -103.98
CA LEU A 3 40.14 -20.53 -103.02
C LEU A 3 41.32 -19.80 -103.70
N PRO A 4 41.52 -18.51 -103.39
CA PRO A 4 42.69 -17.77 -103.83
C PRO A 4 43.99 -18.55 -103.59
N ARG A 5 44.89 -18.53 -104.57
CA ARG A 5 46.11 -19.36 -104.59
C ARG A 5 46.99 -19.16 -103.35
N GLU A 6 46.98 -17.95 -102.80
CA GLU A 6 47.67 -17.58 -101.57
C GLU A 6 47.10 -18.27 -100.33
N ILE A 7 45.77 -18.39 -100.25
CA ILE A 7 45.09 -19.07 -99.14
C ILE A 7 45.32 -20.58 -99.25
N ASN A 8 45.28 -21.12 -100.48
CA ASN A 8 45.52 -22.54 -100.72
C ASN A 8 46.97 -22.95 -100.37
N ASN A 9 47.95 -22.11 -100.71
CA ASN A 9 49.34 -22.29 -100.32
C ASN A 9 49.55 -22.18 -98.81
N TYR A 10 48.91 -21.21 -98.15
CA TYR A 10 48.97 -21.08 -96.69
C TYR A 10 48.36 -22.27 -95.96
N ILE A 11 47.25 -22.82 -96.46
CA ILE A 11 46.62 -24.04 -95.91
C ILE A 11 47.55 -25.24 -96.08
N LYS A 12 48.11 -25.44 -97.28
CA LYS A 12 49.06 -26.52 -97.54
C LYS A 12 50.28 -26.44 -96.63
N GLU A 13 50.93 -25.28 -96.56
CA GLU A 13 52.08 -25.06 -95.67
C GLU A 13 51.66 -25.19 -94.20
N SER A 14 50.44 -24.82 -93.82
CA SER A 14 49.98 -25.02 -92.44
C SER A 14 49.80 -26.50 -92.07
N ILE A 15 49.39 -27.34 -93.02
CA ILE A 15 49.31 -28.80 -92.84
C ILE A 15 50.72 -29.40 -92.80
N ASP A 16 51.59 -28.99 -93.72
CA ASP A 16 52.98 -29.46 -93.79
C ASP A 16 53.73 -29.16 -92.47
N ASP A 17 53.58 -27.95 -91.92
CA ASP A 17 54.14 -27.57 -90.61
C ASP A 17 53.58 -28.41 -89.45
N ALA A 18 52.28 -28.71 -89.45
CA ALA A 18 51.66 -29.56 -88.43
C ALA A 18 52.15 -31.03 -88.49
N LEU A 19 52.58 -31.48 -89.66
CA LEU A 19 53.19 -32.79 -89.89
C LEU A 19 54.72 -32.78 -89.68
N GLY A 20 55.31 -31.63 -89.31
CA GLY A 20 56.75 -31.48 -89.06
C GLY A 20 57.60 -31.36 -90.34
N LEU A 21 56.98 -31.07 -91.48
CA LEU A 21 57.67 -30.86 -92.76
C LEU A 21 58.18 -29.42 -92.87
N PRO A 22 59.29 -29.19 -93.61
CA PRO A 22 59.87 -27.86 -93.75
C PRO A 22 58.92 -26.92 -94.51
N VAL A 23 58.62 -25.78 -93.88
CA VAL A 23 57.77 -24.71 -94.41
C VAL A 23 58.56 -23.45 -94.74
N SER A 24 57.95 -22.56 -95.51
CA SER A 24 58.56 -21.28 -95.85
C SER A 24 58.70 -20.37 -94.61
N SER A 25 59.78 -19.57 -94.59
CA SER A 25 60.00 -18.54 -93.54
C SER A 25 58.80 -17.60 -93.40
N ARG A 26 58.14 -17.28 -94.52
CA ARG A 26 56.98 -16.39 -94.56
C ARG A 26 55.79 -16.98 -93.78
N THR A 27 55.54 -18.29 -93.87
CA THR A 27 54.45 -18.94 -93.13
C THR A 27 54.74 -19.00 -91.64
N LEU A 28 56.00 -19.25 -91.25
CA LEU A 28 56.42 -19.21 -89.84
C LEU A 28 56.26 -17.80 -89.25
N GLU A 29 56.67 -16.74 -89.96
CA GLU A 29 56.48 -15.35 -89.51
C GLU A 29 55.01 -14.95 -89.37
N LEU A 30 54.14 -15.41 -90.27
CA LEU A 30 52.70 -15.18 -90.19
C LEU A 30 52.09 -15.88 -88.97
N LYS A 31 52.47 -17.14 -88.73
CA LYS A 31 52.02 -17.90 -87.55
C LYS A 31 52.54 -17.28 -86.25
N LEU A 32 53.79 -16.82 -86.22
CA LEU A 32 54.35 -16.10 -85.08
C LEU A 32 53.55 -14.83 -84.79
N ARG A 33 53.30 -13.99 -85.81
CA ARG A 33 52.50 -12.76 -85.63
C ARG A 33 51.07 -13.04 -85.18
N ALA A 34 50.42 -14.06 -85.75
CA ALA A 34 49.08 -14.47 -85.33
C ALA A 34 49.06 -14.96 -83.88
N SER A 35 50.06 -15.75 -83.47
CA SER A 35 50.24 -16.21 -82.09
C SER A 35 50.44 -15.04 -81.13
N GLU A 36 51.37 -14.12 -81.43
CA GLU A 36 51.64 -12.93 -80.62
C GLU A 36 50.41 -12.01 -80.50
N GLU A 37 49.64 -11.86 -81.57
CA GLU A 37 48.39 -11.09 -81.51
C GLU A 37 47.32 -11.79 -80.67
N SER A 38 47.17 -13.11 -80.81
CA SER A 38 46.25 -13.87 -79.98
C SER A 38 46.65 -13.80 -78.49
N GLN A 39 47.94 -13.88 -78.18
CA GLN A 39 48.48 -13.73 -76.84
C GLN A 39 48.25 -12.31 -76.29
N ARG A 40 48.45 -11.27 -77.11
CA ARG A 40 48.14 -9.88 -76.72
C ARG A 40 46.65 -9.72 -76.39
N ARG A 41 45.75 -10.23 -77.24
CA ARG A 41 44.30 -10.18 -77.01
C ARG A 41 43.90 -10.93 -75.73
N LEU A 42 44.45 -12.12 -75.51
CA LEU A 42 44.19 -12.91 -74.30
C LEU A 42 44.68 -12.17 -73.04
N ARG A 43 45.89 -11.58 -73.08
CA ARG A 43 46.41 -10.77 -71.96
C ARG A 43 45.51 -9.57 -71.66
N SER A 44 45.05 -8.85 -72.69
CA SER A 44 44.12 -7.73 -72.51
C SER A 44 42.79 -8.17 -71.90
N GLN A 45 42.22 -9.30 -72.35
CA GLN A 45 40.99 -9.86 -71.77
C GLN A 45 41.19 -10.29 -70.31
N HIS A 46 42.31 -10.94 -70.01
CA HIS A 46 42.66 -11.35 -68.65
C HIS A 46 42.78 -10.15 -67.69
N LEU A 47 43.44 -9.07 -68.12
CA LEU A 47 43.54 -7.84 -67.33
C LEU A 47 42.16 -7.18 -67.12
N LEU A 48 41.31 -7.16 -68.14
CA LEU A 48 39.94 -6.67 -68.03
C LEU A 48 39.12 -7.48 -67.02
N LEU A 49 39.23 -8.81 -67.06
CA LEU A 49 38.57 -9.72 -66.13
C LEU A 49 39.05 -9.49 -64.69
N ILE A 50 40.35 -9.31 -64.47
CA ILE A 50 40.88 -8.98 -63.15
C ILE A 50 40.32 -7.65 -62.63
N SER A 51 40.28 -6.62 -63.48
CA SER A 51 39.72 -5.33 -63.09
C SER A 51 38.25 -5.45 -62.69
N LYS A 52 37.45 -6.19 -63.47
CA LYS A 52 36.04 -6.43 -63.16
C LYS A 52 35.85 -7.25 -61.88
N LEU A 53 36.70 -8.24 -61.63
CA LEU A 53 36.64 -9.04 -60.41
C LEU A 53 36.85 -8.15 -59.18
N LYS A 54 37.88 -7.28 -59.21
CA LYS A 54 38.17 -6.34 -58.13
C LYS A 54 37.02 -5.37 -57.86
N GLU A 55 36.44 -4.79 -58.92
CA GLU A 55 35.28 -3.91 -58.81
C GLU A 55 34.10 -4.64 -58.14
N LYS A 56 33.87 -5.90 -58.50
CA LYS A 56 32.81 -6.72 -57.89
C LYS A 56 33.11 -7.04 -56.42
N ASP A 57 34.35 -7.34 -56.08
CA ASP A 57 34.78 -7.58 -54.70
C ASP A 57 34.56 -6.32 -53.83
N GLU A 58 34.90 -5.13 -54.34
CA GLU A 58 34.66 -3.85 -53.65
C GLU A 58 33.16 -3.60 -53.40
N VAL A 59 32.31 -3.87 -54.40
CA VAL A 59 30.84 -3.76 -54.25
C VAL A 59 30.31 -4.76 -53.21
N ILE A 60 30.83 -6.00 -53.20
CA ILE A 60 30.44 -7.02 -52.23
C ILE A 60 30.82 -6.60 -50.82
N GLU A 61 32.03 -6.09 -50.61
CA GLU A 61 32.48 -5.62 -49.29
C GLU A 61 31.68 -4.40 -48.82
N GLY A 62 31.33 -3.48 -49.72
CA GLY A 62 30.41 -2.37 -49.43
C GLY A 62 29.03 -2.87 -48.98
N ALA A 63 28.44 -3.81 -49.72
CA ALA A 63 27.15 -4.40 -49.38
C ALA A 63 27.17 -5.15 -48.04
N LYS A 64 28.27 -5.87 -47.73
CA LYS A 64 28.45 -6.54 -46.44
C LYS A 64 28.52 -5.54 -45.28
N ALA A 65 29.27 -4.46 -45.45
CA ALA A 65 29.40 -3.42 -44.43
C ALA A 65 28.05 -2.73 -44.16
N GLU A 66 27.30 -2.41 -45.21
CA GLU A 66 25.96 -1.83 -45.10
C GLU A 66 24.99 -2.79 -44.40
N ALA A 67 24.96 -4.06 -44.82
CA ALA A 67 24.13 -5.08 -44.20
C ALA A 67 24.45 -5.26 -42.70
N ALA A 68 25.73 -5.22 -42.32
CA ALA A 68 26.16 -5.31 -40.93
C ALA A 68 25.68 -4.11 -40.09
N MET A 69 25.80 -2.89 -40.61
CA MET A 69 25.30 -1.69 -39.93
C MET A 69 23.78 -1.73 -39.77
N ASN A 70 23.05 -2.14 -40.83
CA ASN A 70 21.60 -2.27 -40.80
C ASN A 70 21.14 -3.34 -39.80
N ALA A 71 21.82 -4.49 -39.73
CA ALA A 71 21.55 -5.53 -38.75
C ALA A 71 21.74 -5.03 -37.31
N GLN A 72 22.79 -4.23 -37.06
CA GLN A 72 23.02 -3.63 -35.75
C GLN A 72 21.94 -2.60 -35.38
N ALA A 73 21.53 -1.76 -36.33
CA ALA A 73 20.46 -0.79 -36.12
C ALA A 73 19.12 -1.49 -35.81
N LEU A 74 18.77 -2.52 -36.57
CA LEU A 74 17.58 -3.34 -36.32
C LEU A 74 17.63 -4.01 -34.94
N LYS A 75 18.79 -4.56 -34.54
CA LYS A 75 18.95 -5.16 -33.22
C LYS A 75 18.66 -4.15 -32.10
N LYS A 76 19.22 -2.94 -32.17
CA LYS A 76 18.96 -1.88 -31.19
C LYS A 76 17.48 -1.49 -31.16
N PHE A 77 16.85 -1.36 -32.32
CA PHE A 77 15.42 -1.04 -32.40
C PHE A 77 14.55 -2.12 -31.74
N VAL A 78 14.88 -3.41 -31.95
CA VAL A 78 14.17 -4.52 -31.30
C VAL A 78 14.36 -4.48 -29.79
N GLU A 79 15.57 -4.23 -29.30
CA GLU A 79 15.86 -4.11 -27.85
C GLU A 79 15.07 -2.95 -27.22
N GLU A 80 15.03 -1.78 -27.86
CA GLU A 80 14.26 -0.62 -27.41
C GLU A 80 12.75 -0.89 -27.42
N ASN A 81 12.24 -1.55 -28.46
CA ASN A 81 10.82 -1.90 -28.55
C ASN A 81 10.43 -2.92 -27.47
N GLN A 82 11.28 -3.92 -27.20
CA GLN A 82 11.07 -4.87 -26.12
C GLN A 82 11.07 -4.18 -24.74
N LYS A 83 11.99 -3.23 -24.53
CA LYS A 83 12.01 -2.40 -23.32
C LYS A 83 10.72 -1.59 -23.19
N LEU A 84 10.28 -0.92 -24.24
CA LEU A 84 9.05 -0.14 -24.24
C LEU A 84 7.83 -1.02 -23.95
N ALA A 85 7.75 -2.22 -24.54
CA ALA A 85 6.69 -3.17 -24.25
C ALA A 85 6.65 -3.57 -22.76
N SER A 86 7.82 -3.79 -22.14
CA SER A 86 7.89 -4.06 -20.69
C SER A 86 7.43 -2.87 -19.83
N GLU A 87 7.77 -1.65 -20.23
CA GLU A 87 7.35 -0.42 -19.54
C GLU A 87 5.84 -0.23 -19.68
N CYS A 88 5.26 -0.48 -20.85
CA CYS A 88 3.81 -0.48 -21.06
C CYS A 88 3.10 -1.52 -20.19
N ALA A 89 3.62 -2.74 -20.10
CA ALA A 89 3.06 -3.79 -19.24
C ALA A 89 3.10 -3.39 -17.75
N ASN A 90 4.19 -2.77 -17.31
CA ASN A 90 4.33 -2.26 -15.93
C ASN A 90 3.38 -1.08 -15.65
N LEU A 91 3.19 -0.17 -16.61
CA LEU A 91 2.23 0.92 -16.46
C LEU A 91 0.79 0.40 -16.40
N LEU A 92 0.45 -0.58 -17.22
CA LEU A 92 -0.88 -1.23 -17.19
C LEU A 92 -1.14 -1.92 -15.86
N SER A 93 -0.16 -2.65 -15.31
CA SER A 93 -0.33 -3.30 -14.00
C SER A 93 -0.53 -2.28 -12.88
N GLN A 94 0.15 -1.13 -12.94
CA GLN A 94 -0.08 -0.01 -12.03
C GLN A 94 -1.46 0.61 -12.21
N CYS A 95 -1.91 0.84 -13.45
CA CYS A 95 -3.27 1.33 -13.71
C CYS A 95 -4.33 0.43 -13.08
N HIS A 96 -4.22 -0.89 -13.25
CA HIS A 96 -5.13 -1.85 -12.62
C HIS A 96 -5.03 -1.89 -11.09
N LYS A 97 -3.87 -1.56 -10.50
CA LYS A 97 -3.76 -1.39 -9.04
C LYS A 97 -4.55 -0.16 -8.58
N TRP A 98 -4.39 0.97 -9.26
CA TRP A 98 -5.09 2.20 -8.93
C TRP A 98 -6.60 2.12 -9.18
N GLU A 99 -7.03 1.43 -10.23
CA GLU A 99 -8.44 1.21 -10.52
C GLU A 99 -9.13 0.41 -9.39
N ARG A 100 -8.45 -0.62 -8.87
CA ARG A 100 -8.92 -1.35 -7.69
C ARG A 100 -8.98 -0.46 -6.45
N GLU A 101 -7.96 0.37 -6.23
CA GLU A 101 -7.91 1.28 -5.09
C GLU A 101 -9.04 2.33 -5.15
N CYS A 102 -9.29 2.93 -6.31
CA CYS A 102 -10.42 3.84 -6.53
C CYS A 102 -11.76 3.16 -6.23
N SER A 103 -11.93 1.92 -6.71
CA SER A 103 -13.15 1.14 -6.44
C SER A 103 -13.36 0.90 -4.94
N LEU A 104 -12.28 0.67 -4.18
CA LEU A 104 -12.36 0.56 -2.72
C LEU A 104 -12.75 1.88 -2.06
N TYR A 105 -12.23 3.01 -2.53
CA TYR A 105 -12.63 4.33 -2.02
C TYR A 105 -14.10 4.65 -2.30
N ASP A 106 -14.59 4.30 -3.48
CA ASP A 106 -16.00 4.47 -3.82
C ASP A 106 -16.90 3.62 -2.92
N HIS A 107 -16.50 2.36 -2.66
CA HIS A 107 -17.24 1.47 -1.77
C HIS A 107 -17.24 1.97 -0.32
N ASP A 108 -16.09 2.42 0.19
CA ASP A 108 -16.01 2.97 1.55
C ASP A 108 -16.84 4.25 1.71
N ARG A 109 -16.86 5.11 0.68
CA ARG A 109 -17.70 6.32 0.69
C ARG A 109 -19.17 5.97 0.77
N GLU A 110 -19.62 4.98 -0.01
CA GLU A 110 -21.00 4.49 0.01
C GLU A 110 -21.36 3.89 1.38
N ALA A 111 -20.50 3.03 1.94
CA ALA A 111 -20.69 2.45 3.27
C ALA A 111 -20.79 3.51 4.38
N LEU A 112 -19.98 4.57 4.30
CA LEU A 112 -20.06 5.70 5.25
C LEU A 112 -21.34 6.52 5.09
N MET A 113 -21.84 6.68 3.86
CA MET A 113 -23.10 7.37 3.60
C MET A 113 -24.28 6.58 4.18
N ASP A 114 -24.32 5.27 3.96
CA ASP A 114 -25.36 4.39 4.51
C ASP A 114 -25.33 4.38 6.04
N PHE A 115 -24.14 4.32 6.64
CA PHE A 115 -23.99 4.44 8.08
C PHE A 115 -24.51 5.78 8.62
N GLY A 116 -24.23 6.88 7.93
CA GLY A 116 -24.75 8.20 8.28
C GLY A 116 -26.28 8.25 8.25
N ASN A 117 -26.89 7.68 7.22
CA ASN A 117 -28.35 7.59 7.10
C ASN A 117 -28.96 6.75 8.23
N GLU A 118 -28.37 5.60 8.54
CA GLU A 118 -28.85 4.74 9.63
C GLU A 118 -28.72 5.41 11.01
N ALA A 119 -27.61 6.13 11.24
CA ALA A 119 -27.41 6.88 12.48
C ALA A 119 -28.43 8.02 12.63
N ASP A 120 -28.74 8.73 11.55
CA ASP A 120 -29.76 9.79 11.53
C ASP A 120 -31.16 9.24 11.82
N GLU A 121 -31.55 8.12 11.21
CA GLU A 121 -32.83 7.48 11.51
C GLU A 121 -32.92 6.99 12.96
N ARG A 122 -31.83 6.40 13.49
CA ARG A 122 -31.79 6.01 14.90
C ARG A 122 -31.91 7.21 15.85
N ALA A 123 -31.32 8.35 15.49
CA ALA A 123 -31.44 9.57 16.27
C ALA A 123 -32.89 10.09 16.27
N LYS A 124 -33.54 10.15 15.09
CA LYS A 124 -34.95 10.50 14.96
C LYS A 124 -35.86 9.58 15.78
N GLU A 125 -35.64 8.27 15.72
CA GLU A 125 -36.41 7.31 16.54
C GLU A 125 -36.23 7.57 18.04
N ALA A 126 -35.02 7.89 18.49
CA ALA A 126 -34.75 8.20 19.88
C ALA A 126 -35.42 9.52 20.32
N GLU A 127 -35.38 10.54 19.47
CA GLU A 127 -36.07 11.83 19.71
C GLU A 127 -37.58 11.64 19.85
N ILE A 128 -38.20 10.85 18.96
CA ILE A 128 -39.63 10.52 19.04
C ILE A 128 -39.94 9.82 20.36
N ARG A 129 -39.15 8.80 20.75
CA ARG A 129 -39.36 8.08 22.02
C ARG A 129 -39.21 8.98 23.24
N VAL A 130 -38.26 9.92 23.23
CA VAL A 130 -38.10 10.88 24.33
C VAL A 130 -39.32 11.79 24.41
N HIS A 131 -39.77 12.33 23.28
CA HIS A 131 -40.97 13.17 23.24
C HIS A 131 -42.21 12.42 23.78
N ASP A 132 -42.41 11.17 23.37
CA ASP A 132 -43.52 10.34 23.87
C ASP A 132 -43.44 10.14 25.39
N LEU A 133 -42.24 9.83 25.91
CA LEU A 133 -42.02 9.67 27.35
C LEU A 133 -42.17 10.98 28.13
N GLU A 134 -41.78 12.12 27.56
CA GLU A 134 -42.00 13.44 28.15
C GLU A 134 -43.49 13.75 28.26
N GLU A 135 -44.28 13.39 27.24
CA GLU A 135 -45.75 13.54 27.27
C GLU A 135 -46.39 12.64 28.35
N GLU A 136 -45.96 11.38 28.44
CA GLU A 136 -46.41 10.44 29.49
C GLU A 136 -46.03 10.91 30.90
N LEU A 137 -44.80 11.39 31.09
CA LEU A 137 -44.34 11.94 32.37
C LEU A 137 -45.14 13.18 32.76
N GLY A 138 -45.46 14.05 31.80
CA GLY A 138 -46.34 15.20 32.00
C GLY A 138 -47.71 14.79 32.56
N LYS A 139 -48.36 13.81 31.94
CA LYS A 139 -49.65 13.25 32.41
C LYS A 139 -49.54 12.66 33.83
N LEU A 140 -48.49 11.88 34.09
CA LEU A 140 -48.28 11.27 35.42
C LEU A 140 -48.02 12.32 36.51
N LEU A 141 -47.29 13.39 36.19
CA LEU A 141 -47.06 14.51 37.11
C LEU A 141 -48.35 15.25 37.45
N GLU A 142 -49.21 15.50 36.45
CA GLU A 142 -50.54 16.08 36.67
C GLU A 142 -51.40 15.19 37.59
N GLU A 143 -51.41 13.87 37.37
CA GLU A 143 -52.09 12.91 38.24
C GLU A 143 -51.54 12.91 39.67
N LEU A 144 -50.22 12.92 39.83
CA LEU A 144 -49.56 12.95 41.14
C LEU A 144 -49.90 14.26 41.88
N GLN A 145 -49.87 15.40 41.18
CA GLN A 145 -50.27 16.68 41.73
C GLN A 145 -51.73 16.66 42.21
N TYR A 146 -52.63 16.05 41.43
CA TYR A 146 -54.02 15.85 41.82
C TYR A 146 -54.15 15.05 43.12
N TYR A 147 -53.45 13.90 43.24
CA TYR A 147 -53.47 13.09 44.48
C TYR A 147 -52.83 13.81 45.68
N LYS A 148 -51.72 14.54 45.45
CA LYS A 148 -51.04 15.31 46.49
C LYS A 148 -51.94 16.38 47.08
N SER A 149 -52.63 17.15 46.24
CA SER A 149 -53.62 18.14 46.71
C SER A 149 -54.75 17.50 47.51
N GLY A 150 -55.13 16.26 47.19
CA GLY A 150 -56.09 15.49 47.99
C GLY A 150 -55.55 15.01 49.34
N TYR A 151 -54.25 14.69 49.41
CA TYR A 151 -53.58 14.23 50.64
C TYR A 151 -53.26 15.39 51.61
N ASP A 152 -52.77 16.52 51.09
CA ASP A 152 -52.46 17.71 51.90
C ASP A 152 -53.72 18.27 52.60
N MET A 153 -54.91 18.05 52.02
CA MET A 153 -56.20 18.37 52.65
C MET A 153 -56.53 17.48 53.88
N ARG A 154 -55.81 16.37 54.09
CA ARG A 154 -56.10 15.34 55.12
C ARG A 154 -55.02 15.19 56.19
N SER A 155 -53.84 15.80 56.00
CA SER A 155 -52.63 15.57 56.82
C SER A 155 -52.39 16.59 57.95
N ILE A 156 -53.44 17.28 58.44
CA ILE A 156 -53.28 18.30 59.49
C ILE A 156 -53.25 17.72 60.93
N ASP A 157 -53.55 16.43 61.16
CA ASP A 157 -53.56 15.87 62.52
C ASP A 157 -52.56 14.71 62.73
N SER A 158 -51.41 15.01 63.33
CA SER A 158 -50.90 14.37 64.57
C SER A 158 -49.37 14.44 64.68
N SER A 159 -48.91 14.97 65.83
CA SER A 159 -47.51 15.06 66.26
C SER A 159 -47.30 14.10 67.45
N PHE A 160 -46.20 13.34 67.43
CA PHE A 160 -45.66 12.62 68.60
C PHE A 160 -44.13 12.66 68.52
N GLU A 161 -43.53 13.49 69.37
CA GLU A 161 -42.18 14.03 69.21
C GLU A 161 -41.42 13.83 70.53
N GLY A 162 -40.37 13.01 70.52
CA GLY A 162 -39.56 12.77 71.72
C GLY A 162 -38.51 11.68 71.60
N THR A 163 -38.83 10.53 70.98
CA THR A 163 -37.84 9.48 70.62
C THR A 163 -37.29 9.66 69.19
N THR A 164 -37.89 10.60 68.47
CA THR A 164 -37.70 10.87 67.05
C THR A 164 -36.47 11.71 66.74
N MET A 165 -35.92 12.49 67.67
CA MET A 165 -34.88 13.49 67.34
C MET A 165 -33.50 12.86 67.07
N GLU A 166 -33.07 11.86 67.84
CA GLU A 166 -31.80 11.15 67.61
C GLU A 166 -31.90 10.24 66.38
N GLU A 167 -33.00 9.49 66.27
CA GLU A 167 -33.26 8.63 65.12
C GLU A 167 -33.44 9.44 63.82
N SER A 168 -34.10 10.61 63.86
CA SER A 168 -34.22 11.50 62.70
C SER A 168 -32.89 12.16 62.34
N SER A 169 -32.05 12.47 63.33
CA SER A 169 -30.70 12.98 63.08
C SER A 169 -29.82 11.92 62.41
N LEU A 170 -29.88 10.67 62.86
CA LEU A 170 -29.19 9.54 62.22
C LEU A 170 -29.74 9.26 60.82
N ASP A 171 -31.05 9.31 60.62
CA ASP A 171 -31.66 9.13 59.29
C ASP A 171 -31.31 10.27 58.32
N SER A 172 -31.14 11.50 58.83
CA SER A 172 -30.69 12.68 58.08
C SER A 172 -29.23 12.56 57.65
N VAL A 173 -28.34 12.11 58.56
CA VAL A 173 -26.93 11.85 58.24
C VAL A 173 -26.79 10.69 57.25
N LEU A 174 -27.52 9.60 57.45
CA LEU A 174 -27.50 8.47 56.50
C LEU A 174 -28.05 8.91 55.13
N ALA A 175 -29.11 9.72 55.07
CA ALA A 175 -29.61 10.26 53.80
C ALA A 175 -28.59 11.16 53.05
N MET A 176 -27.68 11.83 53.77
CA MET A 176 -26.60 12.62 53.15
C MET A 176 -25.50 11.74 52.55
N VAL A 177 -25.24 10.56 53.13
CA VAL A 177 -24.12 9.68 52.77
C VAL A 177 -24.53 8.53 51.85
N THR A 178 -25.80 8.08 51.89
CA THR A 178 -26.30 6.96 51.09
C THR A 178 -27.23 7.42 49.97
N GLY A 179 -27.09 6.85 48.77
CA GLY A 179 -28.14 6.93 47.75
C GLY A 179 -29.40 6.19 48.18
N ASN A 180 -30.53 6.44 47.50
CA ASN A 180 -31.82 5.77 47.79
C ASN A 180 -31.85 4.27 47.43
N ASP A 181 -30.71 3.67 47.08
CA ASP A 181 -30.65 2.29 46.63
C ASP A 181 -30.63 1.32 47.81
N VAL A 182 -31.82 0.85 48.18
CA VAL A 182 -32.03 -0.17 49.21
C VAL A 182 -32.08 -1.58 48.59
N ALA A 183 -32.06 -1.69 47.26
CA ALA A 183 -32.09 -2.97 46.55
C ALA A 183 -30.74 -3.68 46.63
N SER A 184 -29.63 -2.93 46.60
CA SER A 184 -28.27 -3.44 46.81
C SER A 184 -28.10 -4.16 48.15
N ALA A 185 -28.73 -3.64 49.22
CA ALA A 185 -28.71 -4.24 50.55
C ALA A 185 -29.41 -5.60 50.61
N HIS A 186 -30.60 -5.72 49.98
CA HIS A 186 -31.35 -6.96 49.96
C HIS A 186 -30.62 -8.03 49.14
N ALA A 187 -30.12 -7.66 47.96
CA ALA A 187 -29.34 -8.55 47.10
C ALA A 187 -28.05 -9.03 47.78
N PHE A 188 -27.40 -8.15 48.55
CA PHE A 188 -26.21 -8.51 49.33
C PHE A 188 -26.52 -9.56 50.41
N LEU A 189 -27.61 -9.39 51.15
CA LEU A 189 -28.00 -10.36 52.18
C LEU A 189 -28.40 -11.71 51.56
N GLU A 190 -29.09 -11.69 50.42
CA GLU A 190 -29.48 -12.89 49.66
C GLU A 190 -28.25 -13.64 49.13
N ALA A 191 -27.27 -12.92 48.57
CA ALA A 191 -26.01 -13.51 48.13
C ALA A 191 -25.16 -14.09 49.28
N ASN A 192 -25.40 -13.68 50.52
CA ASN A 192 -24.70 -14.15 51.72
C ASN A 192 -25.62 -14.94 52.68
N SER A 193 -26.71 -15.52 52.18
CA SER A 193 -27.71 -16.24 52.99
C SER A 193 -27.17 -17.49 53.70
N GLY A 194 -25.97 -17.96 53.36
CA GLY A 194 -25.27 -19.04 54.06
C GLY A 194 -24.75 -18.65 55.46
N HIS A 195 -24.76 -17.37 55.82
CA HIS A 195 -24.50 -16.91 57.18
C HIS A 195 -25.80 -16.70 57.96
N ASP A 196 -25.93 -17.35 59.12
CA ASP A 196 -27.11 -17.28 60.00
C ASP A 196 -27.56 -15.83 60.27
N SER A 197 -26.61 -14.91 60.44
CA SER A 197 -26.90 -13.48 60.65
C SER A 197 -27.58 -12.83 59.45
N CYS A 198 -27.14 -13.12 58.22
CA CYS A 198 -27.74 -12.55 57.00
C CYS A 198 -29.15 -13.11 56.77
N GLN A 199 -29.36 -14.40 57.07
CA GLN A 199 -30.66 -15.03 57.01
C GLN A 199 -31.65 -14.43 58.03
N ASN A 200 -31.19 -14.12 59.24
CA ASN A 200 -31.99 -13.41 60.24
C ASN A 200 -32.37 -12.00 59.79
N PHE A 201 -31.46 -11.26 59.16
CA PHE A 201 -31.77 -9.94 58.61
C PHE A 201 -32.76 -10.00 57.42
N LEU A 202 -32.71 -11.04 56.59
CA LEU A 202 -33.67 -11.26 55.50
C LEU A 202 -35.08 -11.57 56.05
N THR A 203 -35.19 -12.45 57.04
CA THR A 203 -36.50 -12.80 57.63
C THR A 203 -37.15 -11.61 58.34
N LEU A 204 -36.35 -10.74 58.95
CA LEU A 204 -36.82 -9.52 59.60
C LEU A 204 -36.87 -8.29 58.68
N TRP A 205 -36.57 -8.44 57.38
CA TRP A 205 -36.34 -7.33 56.45
C TRP A 205 -37.45 -6.28 56.47
N LYS A 206 -38.72 -6.70 56.38
CA LYS A 206 -39.90 -5.82 56.38
C LYS A 206 -40.10 -5.05 57.70
N CYS A 207 -39.52 -5.56 58.78
CA CYS A 207 -39.59 -4.98 60.12
C CYS A 207 -38.34 -4.16 60.49
N LEU A 208 -37.29 -4.18 59.65
CA LEU A 208 -36.08 -3.37 59.87
C LEU A 208 -36.38 -1.88 59.73
N LYS A 209 -35.77 -1.08 60.61
CA LYS A 209 -35.80 0.38 60.52
C LYS A 209 -35.14 0.87 59.23
N PRO A 210 -35.59 2.00 58.64
CA PRO A 210 -34.99 2.58 57.44
C PRO A 210 -33.47 2.82 57.57
N SER A 211 -33.02 3.38 58.70
CA SER A 211 -31.60 3.54 59.03
C SER A 211 -30.82 2.23 58.97
N THR A 212 -31.37 1.14 59.51
CA THR A 212 -30.76 -0.20 59.46
C THR A 212 -30.62 -0.71 58.03
N ARG A 213 -31.63 -0.51 57.18
CA ARG A 213 -31.55 -0.89 55.76
C ARG A 213 -30.52 -0.06 54.99
N LYS A 214 -30.40 1.24 55.30
CA LYS A 214 -29.36 2.12 54.73
C LYS A 214 -27.95 1.70 55.14
N VAL A 215 -27.74 1.33 56.40
CA VAL A 215 -26.45 0.79 56.87
C VAL A 215 -26.11 -0.52 56.17
N LEU A 216 -27.09 -1.40 55.96
CA LEU A 216 -26.88 -2.64 55.20
C LEU A 216 -26.57 -2.37 53.71
N SER A 217 -27.15 -1.31 53.13
CA SER A 217 -26.80 -0.85 51.77
C SER A 217 -25.35 -0.37 51.70
N LEU A 218 -24.91 0.44 52.66
CA LEU A 218 -23.50 0.85 52.77
C LEU A 218 -22.55 -0.35 52.89
N ILE A 219 -22.92 -1.35 53.69
CA ILE A 219 -22.10 -2.56 53.82
C ILE A 219 -22.00 -3.31 52.48
N ALA A 220 -23.10 -3.38 51.73
CA ALA A 220 -23.12 -3.97 50.39
C ALA A 220 -22.18 -3.21 49.43
N GLU A 221 -22.28 -1.88 49.39
CA GLU A 221 -21.44 -1.02 48.56
C GLU A 221 -19.96 -1.10 48.94
N VAL A 222 -19.64 -1.11 50.24
CA VAL A 222 -18.25 -1.28 50.70
C VAL A 222 -17.69 -2.63 50.23
N LYS A 223 -18.51 -3.68 50.24
CA LYS A 223 -18.11 -5.02 49.78
C LYS A 223 -17.93 -5.13 48.27
N THR A 224 -18.73 -4.41 47.48
CA THR A 224 -18.52 -4.35 46.02
C THR A 224 -17.27 -3.53 45.70
N LEU A 225 -17.09 -2.37 46.33
CA LEU A 225 -15.91 -1.53 46.16
C LEU A 225 -14.61 -2.25 46.57
N GLU A 226 -14.66 -3.11 47.59
CA GLU A 226 -13.53 -3.94 48.00
C GLU A 226 -13.09 -4.91 46.87
N LYS A 227 -14.06 -5.54 46.19
CA LYS A 227 -13.79 -6.40 45.03
C LYS A 227 -13.28 -5.61 43.84
N ASP A 228 -13.89 -4.47 43.54
CA ASP A 228 -13.48 -3.60 42.43
C ASP A 228 -12.07 -3.06 42.64
N LYS A 229 -11.71 -2.70 43.87
CA LYS A 229 -10.35 -2.31 44.24
C LYS A 229 -9.34 -3.42 43.95
N GLU A 230 -9.66 -4.67 44.25
CA GLU A 230 -8.78 -5.80 43.93
C GLU A 230 -8.64 -6.00 42.43
N HIS A 231 -9.74 -5.92 41.68
CA HIS A 231 -9.72 -5.99 40.21
C HIS A 231 -8.87 -4.87 39.60
N LEU A 232 -9.03 -3.63 40.08
CA LEU A 232 -8.23 -2.49 39.64
C LEU A 232 -6.75 -2.67 39.96
N ARG A 233 -6.42 -3.22 41.13
CA ARG A 233 -5.04 -3.54 41.50
C ARG A 233 -4.42 -4.55 40.53
N ILE A 234 -5.13 -5.62 40.20
CA ILE A 234 -4.67 -6.63 39.23
C ILE A 234 -4.49 -6.00 37.84
N ASN A 235 -5.46 -5.20 37.39
CA ASN A 235 -5.39 -4.55 36.08
C ASN A 235 -4.25 -3.55 35.98
N LEU A 236 -3.99 -2.79 37.05
CA LEU A 236 -2.85 -1.89 37.12
C LEU A 236 -1.53 -2.67 37.00
N HIS A 237 -1.37 -3.76 37.75
CA HIS A 237 -0.16 -4.59 37.66
C HIS A 237 0.04 -5.15 36.25
N LYS A 238 -1.03 -5.60 35.58
CA LYS A 238 -0.95 -6.06 34.18
C LYS A 238 -0.55 -4.93 33.23
N ALA A 239 -1.15 -3.75 33.37
CA ALA A 239 -0.81 -2.60 32.55
C ALA A 239 0.66 -2.17 32.73
N GLU A 240 1.19 -2.24 33.95
CA GLU A 240 2.61 -1.97 34.24
C GLU A 240 3.54 -2.96 33.52
N GLU A 241 3.21 -4.26 33.52
CA GLU A 241 3.99 -5.28 32.80
C GLU A 241 3.89 -5.11 31.27
N GLU A 242 2.71 -4.77 30.73
CA GLU A 242 2.55 -4.48 29.30
C GLU A 242 3.39 -3.26 28.87
N VAL A 243 3.40 -2.19 29.67
CA VAL A 243 4.24 -1.01 29.42
C VAL A 243 5.72 -1.39 29.42
N LYS A 244 6.15 -2.26 30.33
CA LYS A 244 7.54 -2.75 30.39
C LYS A 244 7.92 -3.55 29.14
N LEU A 245 7.06 -4.47 28.69
CA LEU A 245 7.29 -5.23 27.46
C LEU A 245 7.36 -4.32 26.24
N LEU A 246 6.45 -3.35 26.12
CA LEU A 246 6.45 -2.37 25.03
C LEU A 246 7.69 -1.46 25.06
N PHE A 247 8.20 -1.13 26.25
CA PHE A 247 9.44 -0.39 26.39
C PHE A 247 10.64 -1.20 25.89
N GLU A 248 10.71 -2.49 26.24
CA GLU A 248 11.75 -3.41 25.75
C GLU A 248 11.70 -3.56 24.22
N GLU A 249 10.50 -3.75 23.66
CA GLU A 249 10.29 -3.85 22.20
C GLU A 249 10.69 -2.55 21.48
N ASN A 250 10.28 -1.39 22.01
CA ASN A 250 10.67 -0.10 21.45
C ASN A 250 12.19 0.10 21.47
N ASN A 251 12.88 -0.38 22.52
CA ASN A 251 14.33 -0.29 22.61
C ASN A 251 15.02 -1.15 21.53
N ILE A 252 14.50 -2.36 21.27
CA ILE A 252 14.99 -3.23 20.19
C ILE A 252 14.78 -2.54 18.83
N LEU A 253 13.58 -2.01 18.59
CA LEU A 253 13.25 -1.29 17.35
C LEU A 253 14.12 -0.04 17.15
N ASP A 254 14.41 0.71 18.21
CA ASP A 254 15.28 1.89 18.14
C ASP A 254 16.73 1.51 17.78
N GLU A 255 17.27 0.44 18.36
CA GLU A 255 18.60 -0.07 17.99
C GLU A 255 18.65 -0.57 16.54
N GLU A 256 17.59 -1.21 16.06
CA GLU A 256 17.48 -1.63 14.66
C GLU A 256 17.36 -0.43 13.71
N ASN A 257 16.57 0.59 14.07
CA ASN A 257 16.47 1.83 13.31
C ASN A 257 17.82 2.56 13.23
N LYS A 258 18.54 2.68 14.35
CA LYS A 258 19.91 3.23 14.36
C LYS A 258 20.84 2.42 13.46
N ARG A 259 20.74 1.08 13.47
CA ARG A 259 21.53 0.20 12.60
C ARG A 259 21.23 0.43 11.12
N LEU A 260 19.95 0.54 10.76
CA LEU A 260 19.52 0.81 9.38
C LEU A 260 19.97 2.20 8.93
N MET A 261 19.82 3.24 9.76
CA MET A 261 20.30 4.59 9.44
C MET A 261 21.81 4.63 9.20
N ARG A 262 22.60 3.88 9.98
CA ARG A 262 24.05 3.72 9.73
C ARG A 262 24.34 3.03 8.39
N LYS A 263 23.57 2.01 7.99
CA LYS A 263 23.71 1.35 6.68
C LYS A 263 23.36 2.32 5.54
N TYR A 264 22.20 2.98 5.63
CA TYR A 264 21.76 3.97 4.66
C TYR A 264 22.80 5.09 4.48
N HIS A 265 23.37 5.61 5.58
CA HIS A 265 24.44 6.60 5.49
C HIS A 265 25.76 6.06 4.92
N LYS A 266 26.10 4.78 5.13
CA LYS A 266 27.27 4.14 4.51
C LYS A 266 27.08 3.95 3.01
N GLU A 267 25.91 3.48 2.59
CA GLU A 267 25.54 3.31 1.18
C GLU A 267 25.52 4.66 0.45
N ARG A 268 25.01 5.72 1.11
CA ARG A 268 25.00 7.08 0.55
C ARG A 268 26.38 7.75 0.53
N LYS A 269 27.36 7.27 1.32
CA LYS A 269 28.74 7.77 1.34
C LYS A 269 29.67 7.06 0.37
N HIS A 270 29.18 6.13 -0.46
CA HIS A 270 29.89 5.66 -1.64
C HIS A 270 29.43 6.45 -2.88
N PRO A 271 30.07 7.59 -3.21
CA PRO A 271 29.97 8.11 -4.55
C PRO A 271 30.75 7.18 -5.49
N ASP A 272 30.10 6.84 -6.60
CA ASP A 272 30.69 6.23 -7.79
C ASP A 272 32.07 6.83 -8.08
N SER A 273 33.12 6.03 -7.88
CA SER A 273 34.49 6.37 -8.21
C SER A 273 34.73 6.00 -9.69
N GLY A 274 34.21 6.83 -10.59
CA GLY A 274 34.50 6.78 -12.02
C GLY A 274 34.54 8.19 -12.60
N GLY A 275 35.74 8.74 -12.79
CA GLY A 275 35.92 9.94 -13.63
C GLY A 275 37.01 10.89 -13.17
N LYS A 276 38.23 10.69 -13.69
CA LYS A 276 39.26 11.72 -13.78
C LYS A 276 38.77 12.86 -14.68
N HIS A 277 38.90 14.12 -14.27
CA HIS A 277 39.29 15.24 -15.14
C HIS A 277 39.78 16.45 -14.32
N ASN A 278 41.10 16.67 -14.39
CA ASN A 278 41.84 17.92 -14.59
C ASN A 278 41.38 19.24 -13.90
N SER A 279 42.21 19.65 -12.94
CA SER A 279 42.83 20.98 -12.73
C SER A 279 42.07 22.29 -12.98
N SER A 280 42.07 23.10 -11.91
CA SER A 280 42.39 24.55 -11.82
C SER A 280 41.38 25.60 -12.31
N GLY A 281 41.16 26.63 -11.47
CA GLY A 281 40.71 27.95 -11.94
C GLY A 281 39.91 28.81 -10.95
N SER A 282 40.62 29.74 -10.32
CA SER A 282 40.18 30.87 -9.47
C SER A 282 39.11 31.81 -10.07
N ALA A 283 38.44 32.54 -9.15
CA ALA A 283 37.89 33.91 -9.26
C ALA A 283 36.38 34.14 -9.56
N LYS A 284 35.65 34.49 -8.50
CA LYS A 284 34.94 35.78 -8.29
C LYS A 284 34.45 36.55 -9.53
N SER A 285 33.13 36.64 -9.75
CA SER A 285 32.35 37.90 -9.76
C SER A 285 30.98 37.81 -10.48
N ASN A 286 30.05 38.61 -9.96
CA ASN A 286 28.95 39.31 -10.60
C ASN A 286 27.65 38.62 -11.09
N LYS A 287 26.58 39.07 -10.42
CA LYS A 287 25.18 39.20 -10.84
C LYS A 287 24.99 39.44 -12.35
N ARG A 288 24.07 38.67 -12.96
CA ARG A 288 23.01 39.20 -13.84
C ARG A 288 21.89 38.16 -14.04
N LYS A 289 20.68 38.69 -14.19
CA LYS A 289 19.38 38.01 -14.31
C LYS A 289 19.19 37.39 -15.71
N SER A 290 18.56 36.22 -15.79
CA SER A 290 17.70 35.80 -16.91
C SER A 290 16.78 34.64 -16.52
N SER A 291 15.59 34.63 -17.14
CA SER A 291 14.34 33.96 -16.78
C SER A 291 14.28 32.45 -17.16
N PRO A 292 13.21 31.70 -16.81
CA PRO A 292 13.26 30.26 -16.57
C PRO A 292 13.08 29.42 -17.84
N LYS A 293 13.96 28.44 -18.04
CA LYS A 293 13.69 27.25 -18.87
C LYS A 293 13.14 26.15 -17.95
N MET A 294 11.85 25.86 -18.08
CA MET A 294 11.30 24.61 -17.57
C MET A 294 11.78 23.47 -18.47
N SER A 295 12.83 22.80 -18.05
CA SER A 295 13.13 21.43 -18.45
C SER A 295 13.26 20.64 -17.15
N SER A 296 12.17 20.04 -16.71
CA SER A 296 12.16 19.10 -15.59
C SER A 296 12.90 17.83 -16.02
N PRO A 297 13.96 17.41 -15.31
CA PRO A 297 14.53 16.08 -15.49
C PRO A 297 13.55 15.06 -14.91
N VAL A 298 13.05 14.17 -15.76
CA VAL A 298 12.47 12.89 -15.37
C VAL A 298 13.53 12.15 -14.55
N GLY A 299 13.37 12.14 -13.22
CA GLY A 299 14.40 11.62 -12.32
C GLY A 299 13.90 11.25 -10.93
N ARG A 300 12.59 11.03 -10.76
CA ARG A 300 12.04 10.43 -9.55
C ARG A 300 11.31 9.15 -9.94
N LYS A 301 12.08 8.07 -10.12
CA LYS A 301 11.53 6.72 -9.95
C LYS A 301 11.10 6.66 -8.48
N ILE A 302 9.80 6.79 -8.25
CA ILE A 302 9.24 6.47 -6.95
C ILE A 302 9.21 4.94 -6.91
N ASP A 303 10.14 4.38 -6.16
CA ASP A 303 10.21 2.95 -5.90
C ASP A 303 9.06 2.60 -4.95
N PHE A 304 8.03 1.92 -5.47
CA PHE A 304 6.82 1.53 -4.73
C PHE A 304 6.84 0.04 -4.35
N ASN A 305 8.01 -0.57 -4.22
CA ASN A 305 8.14 -1.98 -3.91
C ASN A 305 7.85 -2.36 -2.44
N ASP A 306 7.31 -1.46 -1.60
CA ASP A 306 7.22 -1.72 -0.15
C ASP A 306 5.86 -1.47 0.52
N VAL A 307 4.74 -1.60 -0.21
CA VAL A 307 3.42 -1.77 0.44
C VAL A 307 2.56 -2.73 -0.40
N ASP A 308 2.75 -4.02 -0.14
CA ASP A 308 2.00 -5.13 -0.76
C ASP A 308 0.85 -5.64 0.12
N SER A 309 0.42 -4.85 1.10
CA SER A 309 -0.84 -5.09 1.81
C SER A 309 -1.96 -4.36 1.08
N ALA A 310 -2.61 -5.03 0.13
CA ALA A 310 -3.88 -4.56 -0.42
C ALA A 310 -4.86 -4.33 0.74
N ARG A 311 -5.30 -3.09 0.95
CA ARG A 311 -6.21 -2.76 2.05
C ARG A 311 -7.53 -3.49 1.86
N ARG A 312 -8.13 -3.95 2.95
CA ARG A 312 -9.47 -4.52 2.92
C ARG A 312 -10.50 -3.38 2.93
N PRO A 313 -11.64 -3.56 2.24
CA PRO A 313 -12.76 -2.61 2.35
C PRO A 313 -13.18 -2.47 3.81
N LEU A 314 -13.66 -1.28 4.19
CA LEU A 314 -14.22 -1.06 5.52
C LEU A 314 -15.35 -2.06 5.74
N SER A 315 -15.26 -2.84 6.83
CA SER A 315 -16.39 -3.67 7.24
C SER A 315 -17.53 -2.77 7.69
N PRO A 316 -18.81 -3.16 7.47
CA PRO A 316 -19.94 -2.42 8.02
C PRO A 316 -19.71 -2.21 9.52
N LEU A 317 -19.70 -0.94 9.95
CA LEU A 317 -19.52 -0.59 11.36
C LEU A 317 -20.64 -1.26 12.14
N GLN A 318 -20.30 -2.22 13.00
CA GLN A 318 -21.30 -2.93 13.79
C GLN A 318 -22.11 -1.92 14.59
N CYS A 319 -23.43 -2.03 14.47
CA CYS A 319 -24.35 -1.27 15.28
C CYS A 319 -24.04 -1.55 16.75
N ASN A 320 -23.70 -0.51 17.50
CA ASN A 320 -23.74 -0.53 18.96
C ASN A 320 -25.21 -0.58 19.41
N SER A 321 -25.92 -1.65 19.03
CA SER A 321 -27.19 -2.00 19.62
C SER A 321 -26.89 -2.66 20.97
N PRO A 322 -27.58 -2.30 22.06
CA PRO A 322 -27.36 -2.87 23.39
C PRO A 322 -27.48 -4.42 23.44
N GLU A 323 -28.06 -5.05 22.42
CA GLU A 323 -28.22 -6.50 22.30
C GLU A 323 -26.95 -7.23 21.80
N SER A 324 -25.99 -6.56 21.15
CA SER A 324 -24.80 -7.25 20.59
C SER A 324 -23.74 -7.62 21.64
N ARG A 325 -23.85 -7.09 22.86
CA ARG A 325 -22.96 -7.43 23.99
C ARG A 325 -23.19 -8.85 24.55
N MET A 326 -24.24 -9.55 24.14
CA MET A 326 -24.54 -10.90 24.65
C MET A 326 -23.84 -12.06 23.90
N GLN A 327 -23.08 -11.80 22.83
CA GLN A 327 -22.41 -12.87 22.05
C GLN A 327 -20.88 -12.75 22.00
N LYS A 328 -20.25 -12.43 23.14
CA LYS A 328 -18.86 -12.80 23.38
C LYS A 328 -18.78 -13.73 24.60
N LYS A 329 -18.80 -15.02 24.33
CA LYS A 329 -18.36 -16.08 25.25
C LYS A 329 -17.21 -16.83 24.61
#